data_AF-A0A6G3MH85-F1
#
_entry.id   AF-A0A6G3MH85-F1
#
_cell.length_a   1.000
_cell.length_b   1.000
_cell.length_c   1.000
_cell.angle_alpha   90.00
_cell.angle_beta   90.00
_cell.angle_gamma   90.00
#
_symmetry.space_group_name_H-M   'P 1'
#
loop_
_entity.id
_entity.type
_entity.pdbx_description
1 polymer ?
#
loop_
_entity_poly.entity_id
_entity_poly.type
_entity_poly.pdbx_seq_one_letter_code
_entity_poly.pdbx_strand_id
1 'polypeptide(L)'
;QEAYNAKLRLLKNGVESPRALEKVFGEFRKLLGGKASHAYIGGACLNKNTEDFINVCFGTFKQAYGLTETSCAGALSNFNYWRTGNVGPVAKCVELKFIPWEEGGYSPDDSQGPRGEILLSGKCISTGYYNMPEITNEAFITDEKTGKTWFKTGDIGTILKDGTIRIIDRKKDIVKLKHGEYVSLVQIEQSIIQNILVDMVCVLPNVNSDYLVALIVPNREETKNLCIASKKKHETMDAEELIRNQLVQELIQLDIIIKLEESGKLNKYELPHKICIVSDIWTPESGLITPSAKIRRPIIASKYKNFLS
;
A
#
# COMPACT_ATOMS: atom_id res chain seq x y z
N GLN A 1 17.01 -14.55 -11.68
CA GLN A 1 16.62 -14.80 -10.27
C GLN A 1 17.81 -14.82 -9.30
N GLU A 2 18.88 -15.57 -9.57
CA GLU A 2 20.02 -15.70 -8.63
C GLU A 2 20.72 -14.37 -8.32
N ALA A 3 20.99 -13.56 -9.35
CA ALA A 3 21.58 -12.22 -9.17
C ALA A 3 20.72 -11.30 -8.29
N TYR A 4 19.39 -11.39 -8.40
CA TYR A 4 18.45 -10.66 -7.57
C TYR A 4 18.57 -11.07 -6.10
N ASN A 5 18.52 -12.37 -5.83
CA ASN A 5 18.64 -12.90 -4.47
C ASN A 5 20.01 -12.58 -3.85
N ALA A 6 21.09 -12.64 -4.63
CA ALA A 6 22.43 -12.28 -4.18
C ALA A 6 22.52 -10.80 -3.80
N LYS A 7 22.06 -9.89 -4.68
CA LYS A 7 22.05 -8.45 -4.40
C LYS A 7 21.15 -8.11 -3.21
N LEU A 8 19.95 -8.68 -3.14
CA LEU A 8 19.02 -8.49 -2.02
C LEU A 8 19.65 -8.88 -0.67
N ARG A 9 20.41 -9.99 -0.64
CA ARG A 9 21.12 -10.43 0.57
C ARG A 9 22.20 -9.43 1.00
N LEU A 10 22.97 -8.91 0.04
CA LEU A 10 24.01 -7.89 0.32
C LEU A 10 23.38 -6.63 0.90
N LEU A 11 22.32 -6.11 0.26
CA LEU A 11 21.61 -4.93 0.73
C LEU A 11 21.05 -5.12 2.14
N LYS A 12 20.43 -6.27 2.43
CA LYS A 12 19.90 -6.58 3.77
C LYS A 12 20.98 -6.60 4.86
N ASN A 13 22.22 -6.92 4.50
CA ASN A 13 23.38 -6.89 5.39
C ASN A 13 24.09 -5.53 5.40
N GLY A 14 23.56 -4.54 4.68
CA GLY A 14 24.14 -3.20 4.56
C GLY A 14 25.42 -3.13 3.73
N VAL A 15 25.60 -4.09 2.83
CA VAL A 15 26.78 -4.19 1.95
C VAL A 15 26.41 -3.69 0.55
N GLU A 16 27.25 -2.81 0.00
CA GLU A 16 27.08 -2.36 -1.38
C GLU A 16 27.25 -3.51 -2.38
N SER A 17 26.48 -3.44 -3.46
CA SER A 17 26.53 -4.44 -4.53
C SER A 17 27.80 -4.31 -5.36
N PRO A 18 28.52 -5.42 -5.64
CA PRO A 18 29.61 -5.45 -6.60
C PRO A 18 29.21 -4.89 -7.98
N ARG A 19 30.14 -4.22 -8.66
CA ARG A 19 29.93 -3.69 -10.02
C ARG A 19 29.45 -4.74 -11.02
N ALA A 20 29.86 -6.00 -10.87
CA ALA A 20 29.39 -7.09 -11.73
C ALA A 20 27.89 -7.33 -11.60
N LEU A 21 27.35 -7.32 -10.38
CA LEU A 21 25.92 -7.44 -10.11
C LEU A 21 25.16 -6.18 -10.57
N GLU A 22 25.77 -5.00 -10.45
CA GLU A 22 25.18 -3.75 -10.93
C GLU A 22 24.93 -3.73 -12.44
N LYS A 23 25.79 -4.38 -13.24
CA LYS A 23 25.59 -4.50 -14.69
C LYS A 23 24.36 -5.34 -15.06
N VAL A 24 24.02 -6.35 -14.26
CA VAL A 24 22.85 -7.23 -14.52
C VAL A 24 21.55 -6.43 -14.54
N PHE A 25 21.45 -5.38 -13.72
CA PHE A 25 20.26 -4.54 -13.62
C PHE A 25 20.33 -3.27 -14.50
N GLY A 26 21.31 -3.19 -15.41
CA GLY A 26 21.51 -2.03 -16.28
C GLY A 26 20.31 -1.71 -17.15
N GLU A 27 19.62 -2.72 -17.69
CA GLU A 27 18.42 -2.52 -18.52
C GLU A 27 17.26 -1.93 -17.71
N PHE A 28 17.04 -2.39 -16.47
CA PHE A 28 16.04 -1.79 -15.58
C PHE A 28 16.33 -0.31 -15.33
N ARG A 29 17.60 0.05 -15.10
CA ARG A 29 17.98 1.46 -14.89
C ARG A 29 17.76 2.34 -16.11
N LYS A 30 17.92 1.81 -17.32
CA LYS A 30 17.66 2.56 -18.56
C LYS A 30 16.20 3.02 -18.66
N LEU A 31 15.26 2.30 -18.05
CA LEU A 31 13.85 2.73 -17.97
C LEU A 31 13.70 4.07 -17.22
N LEU A 32 14.63 4.40 -16.31
CA LEU A 32 14.70 5.68 -15.60
C LEU A 32 15.79 6.62 -16.18
N GLY A 33 16.22 6.40 -17.42
CA GLY A 33 17.27 7.20 -18.08
C GLY A 33 18.70 6.83 -17.67
N GLY A 34 18.91 5.75 -16.91
CA GLY A 34 20.22 5.16 -16.63
C GLY A 34 21.06 5.86 -15.56
N LYS A 35 20.71 7.10 -15.18
CA LYS A 35 21.44 7.90 -14.18
C LYS A 35 20.73 8.01 -12.84
N ALA A 36 19.42 7.75 -12.79
CA ALA A 36 18.66 7.73 -11.56
C ALA A 36 19.20 6.61 -10.65
N SER A 37 19.69 6.98 -9.48
CA SER A 37 20.26 6.06 -8.49
C SER A 37 19.64 6.20 -7.12
N HIS A 38 19.00 7.32 -6.82
CA HIS A 38 18.43 7.64 -5.52
C HIS A 38 17.12 8.39 -5.72
N ALA A 39 16.07 8.00 -4.99
CA ALA A 39 14.83 8.78 -4.95
C ALA A 39 14.01 8.49 -3.69
N TYR A 40 13.13 9.42 -3.35
CA TYR A 40 12.10 9.19 -2.36
C TYR A 40 10.79 8.81 -3.02
N ILE A 41 10.11 7.81 -2.45
CA ILE A 41 8.79 7.38 -2.84
C ILE A 41 7.83 7.77 -1.72
N GLY A 42 6.76 8.48 -2.06
CA GLY A 42 5.77 8.92 -1.09
C GLY A 42 4.37 8.89 -1.67
N GLY A 43 3.41 9.38 -0.91
CA GLY A 43 2.00 9.46 -1.31
C GLY A 43 1.20 8.20 -1.00
N ALA A 44 1.79 7.00 -1.05
CA ALA A 44 1.18 5.76 -0.58
C ALA A 44 2.25 4.83 0.01
N CYS A 45 1.84 3.93 0.89
CA CYS A 45 2.75 2.93 1.45
C CYS A 45 3.12 1.91 0.37
N LEU A 46 4.41 1.58 0.27
CA LEU A 46 4.88 0.41 -0.46
C LEU A 46 5.03 -0.76 0.49
N ASN A 47 4.62 -1.93 0.03
CA ASN A 47 4.96 -3.17 0.72
C ASN A 47 6.47 -3.43 0.62
N LYS A 48 6.98 -4.23 1.56
CA LYS A 48 8.39 -4.55 1.68
C LYS A 48 8.98 -5.20 0.42
N ASN A 49 8.23 -6.07 -0.25
CA ASN A 49 8.73 -6.80 -1.42
C ASN A 49 8.91 -5.89 -2.63
N THR A 50 7.96 -4.98 -2.86
CA THR A 50 8.04 -3.96 -3.90
C THR A 50 9.19 -3.01 -3.62
N GLU A 51 9.38 -2.58 -2.37
CA GLU A 51 10.51 -1.75 -1.98
C GLU A 51 11.87 -2.48 -2.15
N ASP A 52 11.96 -3.75 -1.74
CA ASP A 52 13.14 -4.60 -1.97
C ASP A 52 13.44 -4.71 -3.47
N PHE A 53 12.41 -4.93 -4.30
CA PHE A 53 12.55 -5.05 -5.74
C PHE A 53 13.06 -3.77 -6.39
N ILE A 54 12.45 -2.63 -6.05
CA ILE A 54 12.89 -1.34 -6.55
C ILE A 54 14.35 -1.08 -6.15
N ASN A 55 14.69 -1.40 -4.90
CA ASN A 55 16.03 -1.20 -4.37
C ASN A 55 17.11 -2.03 -5.08
N VAL A 56 16.76 -3.26 -5.44
CA VAL A 56 17.68 -4.16 -6.15
C VAL A 56 17.85 -3.75 -7.60
N CYS A 57 16.75 -3.46 -8.29
CA CYS A 57 16.73 -3.29 -9.75
C CYS A 57 17.08 -1.88 -10.21
N PHE A 58 16.62 -0.84 -9.51
CA PHE A 58 16.71 0.54 -10.01
C PHE A 58 17.78 1.36 -9.29
N GLY A 59 17.94 1.22 -7.98
CA GLY A 59 18.87 2.02 -7.18
C GLY A 59 18.41 2.10 -5.74
N THR A 60 18.84 3.08 -4.98
CA THR A 60 18.47 3.25 -3.57
C THR A 60 17.25 4.15 -3.43
N PHE A 61 16.07 3.55 -3.40
CA PHE A 61 14.80 4.23 -3.23
C PHE A 61 14.29 4.06 -1.79
N LYS A 62 13.82 5.15 -1.19
CA LYS A 62 13.38 5.16 0.20
C LYS A 62 11.98 5.70 0.32
N GLN A 63 11.18 5.09 1.20
CA GLN A 63 9.86 5.63 1.51
C GLN A 63 10.00 6.92 2.34
N ALA A 64 9.15 7.88 2.02
CA ALA A 64 9.00 9.14 2.73
C ALA A 64 7.54 9.32 3.13
N TYR A 65 7.33 9.76 4.37
CA TYR A 65 6.00 10.00 4.90
C TYR A 65 5.79 11.48 5.21
N GLY A 66 4.67 11.99 4.73
CA GLY A 66 4.21 13.36 4.95
C GLY A 66 2.83 13.56 4.34
N LEU A 67 2.12 14.56 4.83
CA LEU A 67 0.81 14.95 4.35
C LEU A 67 0.85 16.41 3.91
N THR A 68 -0.24 16.87 3.29
CA THR A 68 -0.41 18.27 2.90
C THR A 68 -0.34 19.17 4.14
N GLU A 69 -1.01 18.76 5.21
CA GLU A 69 -1.10 19.44 6.50
C GLU A 69 0.25 19.51 7.22
N THR A 70 1.23 18.70 6.80
CA THR A 70 2.57 18.67 7.39
C THR A 70 3.65 19.17 6.43
N SER A 71 3.25 19.80 5.31
CA SER A 71 4.16 20.30 4.28
C SER A 71 5.13 19.21 3.77
N CYS A 72 4.61 17.99 3.58
CA CYS A 72 5.38 16.81 3.19
C CYS A 72 6.42 16.32 4.23
N ALA A 73 6.45 16.88 5.44
CA ALA A 73 7.38 16.47 6.49
C ALA A 73 6.68 15.58 7.52
N GLY A 74 7.18 14.37 7.71
CA GLY A 74 6.71 13.46 8.75
C GLY A 74 7.84 12.52 9.18
N ALA A 75 8.22 11.61 8.31
CA ALA A 75 9.36 10.72 8.49
C ALA A 75 10.12 10.52 7.17
N LEU A 76 11.44 10.39 7.27
CA LEU A 76 12.31 10.28 6.11
C LEU A 76 13.53 9.41 6.39
N SER A 77 13.67 8.32 5.64
CA SER A 77 14.85 7.46 5.68
C SER A 77 16.09 8.11 5.03
N ASN A 78 17.28 7.79 5.54
CA ASN A 78 18.52 8.08 4.83
C ASN A 78 18.71 7.05 3.70
N PHE A 79 19.35 7.44 2.59
CA PHE A 79 19.70 6.51 1.52
C PHE A 79 20.60 5.36 2.00
N ASN A 80 21.49 5.61 2.95
CA ASN A 80 22.37 4.58 3.52
C ASN A 80 21.66 3.63 4.52
N TYR A 81 20.37 3.80 4.74
CA TYR A 81 19.57 2.93 5.61
C TYR A 81 18.91 1.82 4.78
N TRP A 82 19.37 0.58 4.95
CA TRP A 82 19.05 -0.51 4.04
C TRP A 82 17.81 -1.34 4.38
N ARG A 83 17.20 -1.12 5.55
CA ARG A 83 15.97 -1.83 5.93
C ARG A 83 14.77 -1.25 5.18
N THR A 84 13.88 -2.12 4.76
CA THR A 84 12.66 -1.82 4.00
C THR A 84 11.40 -2.08 4.82
N GLY A 85 10.26 -1.58 4.35
CA GLY A 85 8.96 -1.67 5.01
C GLY A 85 8.81 -0.70 6.17
N ASN A 86 9.43 0.48 6.08
CA ASN A 86 9.31 1.59 7.02
C ASN A 86 9.58 2.91 6.29
N VAL A 87 9.17 4.03 6.90
CA VAL A 87 9.33 5.38 6.34
C VAL A 87 10.49 6.14 6.98
N GLY A 88 11.33 5.44 7.75
CA GLY A 88 12.50 5.99 8.41
C GLY A 88 12.22 6.67 9.75
N PRO A 89 13.22 7.36 10.31
CA PRO A 89 13.05 8.16 11.52
C PRO A 89 12.17 9.38 11.26
N VAL A 90 11.62 9.92 12.35
CA VAL A 90 10.87 11.18 12.34
C VAL A 90 11.76 12.31 11.81
N ALA A 91 11.19 13.15 10.94
CA ALA A 91 11.91 14.30 10.40
C ALA A 91 12.33 15.25 11.52
N LYS A 92 13.51 15.87 11.43
CA LYS A 92 14.07 16.72 12.51
C LYS A 92 13.20 17.92 12.89
N CYS A 93 12.34 18.38 11.98
CA CYS A 93 11.41 19.49 12.21
C CYS A 93 10.07 19.04 12.81
N VAL A 94 9.91 17.75 13.07
CA VAL A 94 8.67 17.11 13.50
C VAL A 94 8.87 16.43 14.86
N GLU A 95 7.88 16.58 15.71
CA GLU A 95 7.66 15.76 16.90
C GLU A 95 6.53 14.78 16.61
N LEU A 96 6.67 13.53 17.07
CA LEU A 96 5.69 12.47 16.88
C LEU A 96 5.23 11.96 18.24
N LYS A 97 3.92 11.75 18.38
CA LYS A 97 3.34 10.97 19.47
C LYS A 97 2.28 10.02 18.93
N PHE A 98 2.01 8.95 19.67
CA PHE A 98 0.86 8.09 19.41
C PHE A 98 -0.24 8.36 20.43
N ILE A 99 -1.48 8.34 19.96
CA ILE A 99 -2.65 8.22 20.85
C ILE A 99 -3.28 6.83 20.66
N PRO A 100 -3.87 6.26 21.72
CA PRO A 100 -4.59 5.01 21.60
C PRO A 100 -5.77 5.16 20.64
N TRP A 101 -6.03 4.10 19.89
CA TRP A 101 -7.28 3.92 19.16
C TRP A 101 -7.91 2.63 19.67
N GLU A 102 -8.72 2.79 20.73
CA GLU A 102 -9.33 1.69 21.47
C GLU A 102 -10.21 0.80 20.59
N GLU A 103 -10.97 1.41 19.67
CA GLU A 103 -11.77 0.65 18.72
C GLU A 103 -10.85 -0.33 18.00
N GLY A 104 -9.84 0.15 17.27
CA GLY A 104 -8.90 -0.69 16.51
C GLY A 104 -7.96 -1.58 17.32
N GLY A 105 -8.02 -1.55 18.66
CA GLY A 105 -7.13 -2.33 19.53
C GLY A 105 -5.66 -1.88 19.46
N TYR A 106 -5.38 -0.63 19.05
CA TYR A 106 -4.03 -0.09 19.01
C TYR A 106 -3.76 0.79 20.24
N SER A 107 -2.70 0.47 20.97
CA SER A 107 -2.27 1.23 22.15
C SER A 107 -0.78 1.56 22.09
N PRO A 108 -0.37 2.76 22.55
CA PRO A 108 1.04 3.10 22.75
C PRO A 108 1.76 2.14 23.70
N ASP A 109 1.03 1.43 24.55
CA ASP A 109 1.55 0.48 25.55
C ASP A 109 1.60 -0.98 25.05
N ASP A 110 1.45 -1.21 23.75
CA ASP A 110 1.43 -2.56 23.19
C ASP A 110 2.78 -3.29 23.34
N SER A 111 2.70 -4.56 23.75
CA SER A 111 3.82 -5.50 23.88
C SER A 111 4.71 -5.63 22.64
N GLN A 112 4.16 -5.42 21.43
CA GLN A 112 4.91 -5.51 20.18
C GLN A 112 5.69 -4.23 19.82
N GLY A 113 5.59 -3.19 20.66
CA GLY A 113 6.14 -1.86 20.47
C GLY A 113 5.02 -0.82 20.35
N PRO A 114 5.28 0.47 20.63
CA PRO A 114 4.22 1.49 20.63
C PRO A 114 3.48 1.57 19.29
N ARG A 115 2.15 1.49 19.33
CA ARG A 115 1.27 1.61 18.15
C ARG A 115 0.11 2.57 18.44
N GLY A 116 -0.46 3.17 17.41
CA GLY A 116 -1.63 4.03 17.59
C GLY A 116 -1.81 5.01 16.46
N GLU A 117 -2.76 5.93 16.64
CA GLU A 117 -2.94 7.04 15.71
C GLU A 117 -1.78 8.02 15.85
N ILE A 118 -1.12 8.31 14.73
CA ILE A 118 0.04 9.21 14.66
C ILE A 118 -0.44 10.64 14.80
N LEU A 119 0.11 11.37 15.77
CA LEU A 119 -0.01 12.82 15.88
C LEU A 119 1.35 13.45 15.62
N LEU A 120 1.35 14.49 14.78
CA LEU A 120 2.55 15.23 14.41
C LEU A 120 2.47 16.67 14.89
N SER A 121 3.57 17.20 15.42
CA SER A 121 3.72 18.61 15.76
C SER A 121 5.02 19.16 15.17
N GLY A 122 5.12 20.47 15.00
CA GLY A 122 6.33 21.11 14.48
C GLY A 122 6.03 22.33 13.62
N LYS A 123 7.10 22.98 13.15
CA LYS A 123 6.97 24.21 12.34
C LYS A 123 6.42 23.96 10.93
N CYS A 124 6.41 22.71 10.48
CA CYS A 124 5.89 22.31 9.18
C CYS A 124 4.38 22.02 9.18
N ILE A 125 3.75 22.05 10.36
CA ILE A 125 2.31 21.81 10.52
C ILE A 125 1.55 23.06 10.11
N SER A 126 0.54 22.88 9.25
CA SER A 126 -0.36 23.95 8.82
C SER A 126 -1.17 24.51 9.99
N THR A 127 -1.69 25.73 9.82
CA THR A 127 -2.49 26.41 10.86
C THR A 127 -3.94 25.96 10.91
N GLY A 128 -4.38 25.09 9.99
CA GLY A 128 -5.76 24.64 9.87
C GLY A 128 -6.30 24.67 8.44
N TYR A 129 -7.58 24.37 8.31
CA TYR A 129 -8.30 24.37 7.03
C TYR A 129 -8.99 25.71 6.80
N TYR A 130 -8.85 26.25 5.59
CA TYR A 130 -9.42 27.55 5.23
C TYR A 130 -10.95 27.55 5.35
N ASN A 131 -11.49 28.46 6.16
CA ASN A 131 -12.92 28.64 6.41
C ASN A 131 -13.65 27.36 6.91
N MET A 132 -12.94 26.47 7.61
CA MET A 132 -13.49 25.24 8.18
C MET A 132 -13.06 25.09 9.65
N PRO A 133 -13.55 25.93 10.58
CA PRO A 133 -13.09 25.95 11.96
C PRO A 133 -13.42 24.66 12.72
N GLU A 134 -14.57 24.04 12.47
CA GLU A 134 -14.98 22.79 13.13
C GLU A 134 -13.99 21.64 12.84
N ILE A 135 -13.75 21.36 11.55
CA ILE A 135 -12.81 20.32 11.11
C ILE A 135 -11.38 20.67 11.54
N THR A 136 -11.03 21.96 11.56
CA THR A 136 -9.72 22.42 12.06
C THR A 136 -9.55 22.09 13.54
N ASN A 137 -10.52 22.41 14.38
CA ASN A 137 -10.43 22.16 15.82
C ASN A 137 -10.44 20.65 16.14
N GLU A 138 -11.09 19.82 15.32
CA GLU A 138 -11.04 18.36 15.46
C GLU A 138 -9.68 17.76 15.06
N ALA A 139 -9.05 18.28 14.01
CA ALA A 139 -7.80 17.76 13.46
C ALA A 139 -6.56 18.33 14.14
N PHE A 140 -6.60 19.57 14.63
CA PHE A 140 -5.48 20.29 15.22
C PHE A 140 -5.74 20.55 16.70
N ILE A 141 -5.15 19.72 17.55
CA ILE A 141 -5.34 19.78 19.00
C ILE A 141 -4.18 20.53 19.64
N THR A 142 -4.47 21.64 20.31
CA THR A 142 -3.48 22.34 21.13
C THR A 142 -3.33 21.67 22.49
N ASP A 143 -2.10 21.32 22.84
CA ASP A 143 -1.74 20.84 24.17
C ASP A 143 -1.66 22.02 25.14
N GLU A 144 -2.55 22.06 26.13
CA GLU A 144 -2.64 23.14 27.11
C GLU A 144 -1.38 23.29 27.98
N LYS A 145 -0.62 22.21 28.19
CA LYS A 145 0.58 22.24 29.05
C LYS A 145 1.79 22.77 28.30
N THR A 146 1.92 22.40 27.03
CA THR A 146 3.11 22.74 26.22
C THR A 146 2.87 23.89 25.25
N GLY A 147 1.61 24.26 25.01
CA GLY A 147 1.19 25.20 23.97
C GLY A 147 1.37 24.67 22.54
N LYS A 148 1.80 23.42 22.37
CA LYS A 148 2.08 22.84 21.04
C LYS A 148 0.79 22.38 20.37
N THR A 149 0.66 22.68 19.08
CA THR A 149 -0.43 22.15 18.27
C THR A 149 -0.03 20.81 17.65
N TRP A 150 -0.85 19.79 17.88
CA TRP A 150 -0.69 18.44 17.35
C TRP A 150 -1.74 18.18 16.29
N PHE A 151 -1.28 17.83 15.09
CA PHE A 151 -2.14 17.41 13.99
C PHE A 151 -2.41 15.91 14.07
N LYS A 152 -3.70 15.54 14.10
CA LYS A 152 -4.17 14.15 13.98
C LYS A 152 -4.12 13.73 12.52
N THR A 153 -3.18 12.85 12.20
CA THR A 153 -2.96 12.42 10.80
C THR A 153 -4.08 11.54 10.26
N GLY A 154 -4.82 10.86 11.15
CA GLY A 154 -5.73 9.78 10.79
C GLY A 154 -5.00 8.52 10.28
N ASP A 155 -3.69 8.43 10.49
CA ASP A 155 -2.86 7.28 10.14
C ASP A 155 -2.51 6.48 11.40
N ILE A 156 -2.61 5.16 11.31
CA ILE A 156 -2.15 4.25 12.34
C ILE A 156 -0.71 3.84 12.01
N GLY A 157 0.18 3.90 13.00
CA GLY A 157 1.56 3.49 12.83
C GLY A 157 2.14 2.83 14.07
N THR A 158 3.41 2.44 13.94
CA THR A 158 4.20 1.85 15.02
C THR A 158 5.66 2.29 14.95
N ILE A 159 6.30 2.42 16.11
CA ILE A 159 7.76 2.55 16.21
C ILE A 159 8.39 1.16 16.21
N LEU A 160 9.34 0.95 15.30
CA LEU A 160 10.16 -0.26 15.25
C LEU A 160 11.28 -0.20 16.28
N LYS A 161 11.89 -1.36 16.58
CA LYS A 161 12.98 -1.48 17.57
C LYS A 161 14.20 -0.59 17.28
N ASP A 162 14.40 -0.14 16.04
CA ASP A 162 15.48 0.76 15.64
C ASP A 162 15.07 2.25 15.63
N GLY A 163 13.88 2.58 16.15
CA GLY A 163 13.36 3.94 16.23
C GLY A 163 12.74 4.46 14.93
N THR A 164 12.70 3.66 13.87
CA THR A 164 12.02 4.03 12.62
C THR A 164 10.51 3.83 12.70
N ILE A 165 9.77 4.59 11.90
CA ILE A 165 8.32 4.55 11.86
C ILE A 165 7.86 3.63 10.75
N ARG A 166 6.89 2.76 11.04
CA ARG A 166 6.11 2.03 10.05
C ARG A 166 4.67 2.53 10.08
N ILE A 167 4.16 2.91 8.92
CA ILE A 167 2.73 3.19 8.74
C ILE A 167 2.03 1.85 8.53
N ILE A 168 0.98 1.60 9.31
CA ILE A 168 0.16 0.39 9.23
C ILE A 168 -0.90 0.62 8.15
N ASP A 169 -1.79 1.60 8.36
CA ASP A 169 -2.81 2.00 7.39
C ASP A 169 -3.47 3.33 7.82
N ARG A 170 -4.41 3.84 7.03
CA ARG A 170 -5.34 4.89 7.45
C ARG A 170 -6.36 4.30 8.42
N LYS A 171 -6.66 5.02 9.50
CA LYS A 171 -7.70 4.66 10.47
C LYS A 171 -9.04 4.32 9.82
N LYS A 172 -9.43 5.08 8.77
CA LYS A 172 -10.67 4.86 8.00
C LYS A 172 -10.64 3.67 7.04
N ASP A 173 -9.45 3.17 6.70
CA ASP A 173 -9.26 2.02 5.79
C ASP A 173 -9.07 0.71 6.57
N ILE A 174 -8.94 0.76 7.90
CA ILE A 174 -8.97 -0.40 8.79
C ILE A 174 -10.41 -0.73 9.14
N VAL A 175 -10.85 -1.94 8.79
CA VAL A 175 -12.22 -2.39 9.00
C VAL A 175 -12.27 -3.44 10.10
N LYS A 176 -13.27 -3.31 10.98
CA LYS A 176 -13.61 -4.35 11.95
C LYS A 176 -14.49 -5.40 11.29
N LEU A 177 -14.04 -6.66 11.27
CA LEU A 177 -14.89 -7.80 10.95
C LEU A 177 -15.83 -8.08 12.14
N LYS A 178 -17.01 -8.67 11.91
CA LYS A 178 -18.00 -8.87 12.99
C LYS A 178 -17.48 -9.75 14.15
N HIS A 179 -16.47 -10.59 13.90
CA HIS A 179 -15.85 -11.46 14.89
C HIS A 179 -14.82 -10.72 15.77
N GLY A 180 -14.61 -9.42 15.52
CA GLY A 180 -13.83 -8.53 16.37
C GLY A 180 -12.42 -8.24 15.85
N GLU A 181 -11.97 -8.94 14.81
CA GLU A 181 -10.67 -8.71 14.19
C GLU A 181 -10.65 -7.42 13.36
N TYR A 182 -9.55 -6.69 13.44
CA TYR A 182 -9.29 -5.51 12.62
C TYR A 182 -8.38 -5.88 11.46
N VAL A 183 -8.81 -5.50 10.25
CA VAL A 183 -8.12 -5.87 9.03
C VAL A 183 -7.79 -4.63 8.21
N SER A 184 -6.53 -4.54 7.77
CA SER A 184 -6.09 -3.52 6.82
C SER A 184 -6.45 -3.94 5.41
N LEU A 185 -7.38 -3.22 4.79
CA LEU A 185 -7.77 -3.48 3.40
C LEU A 185 -6.59 -3.25 2.44
N VAL A 186 -5.79 -2.21 2.69
CA VAL A 186 -4.63 -1.87 1.85
C VAL A 186 -3.57 -2.98 1.89
N GLN A 187 -3.34 -3.60 3.04
CA GLN A 187 -2.37 -4.70 3.15
C GLN A 187 -2.79 -5.92 2.32
N ILE A 188 -4.09 -6.23 2.29
CA ILE A 188 -4.63 -7.30 1.45
C ILE A 188 -4.47 -6.94 -0.03
N GLU A 189 -4.85 -5.72 -0.42
CA GLU A 189 -4.68 -5.22 -1.78
C GLU A 189 -3.23 -5.30 -2.26
N GLN A 190 -2.29 -4.88 -1.42
CA GLN A 190 -0.85 -4.98 -1.69
C GLN A 190 -0.35 -6.41 -1.83
N SER A 191 -1.04 -7.39 -1.23
CA SER A 191 -0.72 -8.81 -1.38
C SER A 191 -1.28 -9.35 -2.69
N ILE A 192 -2.50 -8.93 -3.07
CA ILE A 192 -3.16 -9.34 -4.31
C ILE A 192 -2.47 -8.75 -5.55
N ILE A 193 -2.08 -7.47 -5.50
CA ILE A 193 -1.46 -6.76 -6.63
C ILE A 193 -0.07 -7.29 -7.00
N GLN A 194 0.53 -8.15 -6.17
CA GLN A 194 1.76 -8.87 -6.51
C GLN A 194 1.54 -9.94 -7.58
N ASN A 195 0.29 -10.32 -7.86
CA ASN A 195 -0.04 -11.24 -8.93
C ASN A 195 0.02 -10.54 -10.29
N ILE A 196 0.78 -11.11 -11.24
CA ILE A 196 0.94 -10.60 -12.61
C ILE A 196 -0.39 -10.43 -13.36
N LEU A 197 -1.42 -11.20 -13.01
CA LEU A 197 -2.74 -11.11 -13.64
C LEU A 197 -3.56 -9.91 -13.14
N VAL A 198 -3.11 -9.19 -12.12
CA VAL A 198 -3.83 -8.08 -11.50
C VAL A 198 -3.20 -6.76 -11.91
N ASP A 199 -4.01 -5.85 -12.44
CA ASP A 199 -3.61 -4.46 -12.73
C ASP A 199 -3.98 -3.53 -11.57
N MET A 200 -5.24 -3.57 -11.13
CA MET A 200 -5.73 -2.87 -9.94
C MET A 200 -6.62 -3.76 -9.09
N VAL A 201 -6.70 -3.46 -7.80
CA VAL A 201 -7.55 -4.18 -6.85
C VAL A 201 -8.15 -3.23 -5.84
N CYS A 202 -9.44 -3.37 -5.55
CA CYS A 202 -10.09 -2.73 -4.41
C CYS A 202 -10.74 -3.81 -3.53
N VAL A 203 -10.32 -3.92 -2.28
CA VAL A 203 -10.94 -4.78 -1.28
C VAL A 203 -11.96 -3.97 -0.50
N LEU A 204 -13.13 -4.55 -0.30
CA LEU A 204 -14.27 -3.93 0.39
C LEU A 204 -14.87 -4.94 1.37
N PRO A 205 -15.33 -4.49 2.56
CA PRO A 205 -16.16 -5.33 3.40
C PRO A 205 -17.52 -5.54 2.77
N ASN A 206 -18.06 -6.75 2.87
CA ASN A 206 -19.45 -7.01 2.53
C ASN A 206 -20.36 -6.34 3.58
N VAL A 207 -21.41 -5.64 3.13
CA VAL A 207 -22.34 -4.93 4.03
C VAL A 207 -23.25 -5.92 4.77
N ASN A 208 -23.57 -7.04 4.13
CA ASN A 208 -24.52 -8.04 4.62
C ASN A 208 -23.83 -9.24 5.31
N SER A 209 -22.55 -9.48 5.04
CA SER A 209 -21.81 -10.67 5.48
C SER A 209 -20.44 -10.32 6.08
N ASP A 210 -19.84 -11.27 6.77
CA ASP A 210 -18.65 -11.04 7.62
C ASP A 210 -17.33 -11.26 6.88
N TYR A 211 -17.36 -11.13 5.55
CA TYR A 211 -16.22 -11.41 4.71
C TYR A 211 -15.87 -10.24 3.80
N LEU A 212 -14.63 -10.28 3.30
CA LEU A 212 -14.10 -9.30 2.37
C LEU A 212 -14.34 -9.73 0.93
N VAL A 213 -14.66 -8.75 0.07
CA VAL A 213 -14.79 -8.90 -1.37
C VAL A 213 -13.64 -8.16 -2.04
N ALA A 214 -12.90 -8.84 -2.92
CA ALA A 214 -11.86 -8.20 -3.74
C ALA A 214 -12.38 -7.97 -5.16
N LEU A 215 -12.46 -6.70 -5.57
CA LEU A 215 -12.74 -6.30 -6.95
C LEU A 215 -11.41 -6.21 -7.70
N ILE A 216 -11.25 -6.98 -8.76
CA ILE A 216 -10.01 -7.10 -9.53
C ILE A 216 -10.20 -6.52 -10.92
N VAL A 217 -9.39 -5.53 -11.27
CA VAL A 217 -9.14 -5.12 -12.65
C VAL A 217 -7.97 -5.97 -13.15
N PRO A 218 -8.19 -6.89 -14.10
CA PRO A 218 -7.13 -7.77 -14.56
C PRO A 218 -6.19 -7.08 -15.54
N ASN A 219 -4.92 -7.47 -15.53
CA ASN A 219 -3.95 -7.02 -16.52
C ASN A 219 -4.31 -7.61 -17.89
N ARG A 220 -4.67 -6.74 -18.84
CA ARG A 220 -5.17 -7.12 -20.17
C ARG A 220 -4.14 -7.87 -21.01
N GLU A 221 -2.87 -7.47 -20.92
CA GLU A 221 -1.78 -8.12 -21.67
C GLU A 221 -1.49 -9.50 -21.09
N GLU A 222 -1.36 -9.60 -19.78
CA GLU A 222 -1.08 -10.89 -19.13
C GLU A 222 -2.27 -11.86 -19.21
N THR A 223 -3.50 -11.34 -19.21
CA THR A 223 -4.70 -12.15 -19.46
C THR A 223 -4.68 -12.75 -20.87
N LYS A 224 -4.26 -11.98 -21.88
CA LYS A 224 -4.07 -12.49 -23.25
C LYS A 224 -2.97 -13.56 -23.28
N ASN A 225 -1.82 -13.31 -22.67
CA ASN A 225 -0.71 -14.26 -22.60
C ASN A 225 -1.14 -15.58 -21.95
N LEU A 226 -1.90 -15.52 -20.86
CA LEU A 226 -2.47 -16.70 -20.18
C LEU A 226 -3.37 -17.51 -21.13
N CYS A 227 -4.24 -16.83 -21.88
CA CYS A 227 -5.14 -17.48 -22.83
C CYS A 227 -4.38 -18.17 -23.97
N ILE A 228 -3.36 -17.49 -24.53
CA ILE A 228 -2.49 -18.06 -25.58
C ILE A 228 -1.74 -19.29 -25.05
N ALA A 229 -1.14 -19.19 -23.87
CA ALA A 229 -0.41 -20.30 -23.24
C ALA A 229 -1.31 -21.52 -22.95
N SER A 230 -2.60 -21.29 -22.66
CA SER A 230 -3.58 -22.35 -22.41
C SER A 230 -4.03 -23.12 -23.66
N LYS A 231 -3.55 -22.77 -24.87
CA LYS A 231 -3.88 -23.40 -26.17
C LYS A 231 -5.38 -23.47 -26.49
N LYS A 232 -6.22 -22.66 -25.84
CA LYS A 232 -7.66 -22.56 -26.17
C LYS A 232 -7.86 -21.65 -27.38
N LYS A 233 -8.91 -21.91 -28.17
CA LYS A 233 -9.31 -21.20 -29.43
C LYS A 233 -9.69 -19.71 -29.25
N HIS A 234 -8.91 -18.94 -28.49
CA HIS A 234 -9.21 -17.56 -28.14
C HIS A 234 -8.08 -16.59 -28.52
N GLU A 235 -7.16 -17.00 -29.40
CA GLU A 235 -6.04 -16.15 -29.87
C GLU A 235 -6.49 -14.88 -30.60
N THR A 236 -7.74 -14.82 -31.08
CA THR A 236 -8.28 -13.71 -31.88
C THR A 236 -9.28 -12.82 -31.13
N MET A 237 -9.57 -13.10 -29.86
CA MET A 237 -10.56 -12.32 -29.09
C MET A 237 -9.95 -11.06 -28.49
N ASP A 238 -10.73 -9.97 -28.44
CA ASP A 238 -10.29 -8.74 -27.79
C ASP A 238 -10.18 -8.92 -26.27
N ALA A 239 -9.32 -8.12 -25.62
CA ALA A 239 -9.03 -8.22 -24.18
C ALA A 239 -10.31 -8.16 -23.34
N GLU A 240 -11.25 -7.31 -23.72
CA GLU A 240 -12.50 -7.12 -22.99
C GLU A 240 -13.42 -8.34 -23.09
N GLU A 241 -13.47 -8.99 -24.24
CA GLU A 241 -14.26 -10.21 -24.43
C GLU A 241 -13.66 -11.39 -23.64
N LEU A 242 -12.32 -11.47 -23.60
CA LEU A 242 -11.62 -12.45 -22.77
C LEU A 242 -11.93 -12.24 -21.29
N ILE A 243 -11.88 -11.00 -20.79
CA ILE A 243 -12.15 -10.69 -19.38
C ILE A 243 -13.62 -10.96 -19.02
N ARG A 244 -14.55 -10.79 -19.96
CA ARG A 244 -15.98 -11.13 -19.76
C ARG A 244 -16.25 -12.63 -19.82
N ASN A 245 -15.31 -13.44 -20.31
CA ASN A 245 -15.49 -14.89 -20.39
C ASN A 245 -15.41 -15.52 -19.00
N GLN A 246 -16.45 -16.24 -18.61
CA GLN A 246 -16.57 -16.90 -17.31
C GLN A 246 -15.37 -17.80 -16.96
N LEU A 247 -14.88 -18.59 -17.93
CA LEU A 247 -13.76 -19.50 -17.69
C LEU A 247 -12.45 -18.74 -17.43
N VAL A 248 -12.25 -17.61 -18.11
CA VAL A 248 -11.08 -16.76 -17.90
C VAL A 248 -11.14 -16.09 -16.53
N GLN A 249 -12.31 -15.62 -16.12
CA GLN A 249 -12.51 -15.06 -14.78
C GLN A 249 -12.21 -16.09 -13.69
N GLU A 250 -12.72 -17.33 -13.83
CA GLU A 250 -12.45 -18.41 -12.88
C GLU A 250 -10.96 -18.76 -12.80
N LEU A 251 -10.26 -18.81 -13.95
CA LEU A 251 -8.81 -19.05 -13.97
C LEU A 251 -8.03 -17.96 -13.24
N ILE A 252 -8.37 -16.68 -13.47
CA ILE A 252 -7.73 -15.55 -12.78
C ILE A 252 -8.01 -15.62 -11.28
N GLN A 253 -9.25 -15.90 -10.88
CA GLN A 253 -9.63 -16.04 -9.47
C GLN A 253 -8.84 -17.15 -8.77
N LEU A 254 -8.74 -18.33 -9.40
CA LEU A 254 -8.00 -19.46 -8.85
C LEU A 254 -6.51 -19.17 -8.71
N ASP A 255 -5.88 -18.56 -9.72
CA ASP A 255 -4.45 -18.20 -9.66
C ASP A 255 -4.18 -17.17 -8.54
N ILE A 256 -5.08 -16.21 -8.32
CA ILE A 256 -4.98 -15.27 -7.20
C ILE A 256 -5.09 -15.99 -5.86
N ILE A 257 -6.09 -16.86 -5.68
CA ILE A 257 -6.28 -17.59 -4.41
C ILE A 257 -5.06 -18.44 -4.08
N ILE A 258 -4.58 -19.23 -5.05
CA ILE A 258 -3.42 -20.11 -4.86
C ILE A 258 -2.19 -19.29 -4.44
N LYS A 259 -1.89 -18.18 -5.14
CA LYS A 259 -0.73 -17.33 -4.79
C LYS A 259 -0.88 -16.65 -3.43
N LEU A 260 -2.09 -16.26 -3.03
CA LEU A 260 -2.32 -15.70 -1.71
C LEU A 260 -2.06 -16.74 -0.61
N GLU A 261 -2.57 -17.96 -0.79
CA GLU A 261 -2.36 -19.07 0.15
C GLU A 261 -0.88 -19.47 0.23
N GLU A 262 -0.19 -19.60 -0.91
CA GLU A 262 1.25 -19.89 -0.97
C GLU A 262 2.09 -18.81 -0.30
N SER A 263 1.65 -17.54 -0.37
CA SER A 263 2.39 -16.45 0.26
C SER A 263 2.45 -16.57 1.79
N GLY A 264 1.40 -17.15 2.41
CA GLY A 264 1.27 -17.28 3.86
C GLY A 264 1.33 -15.97 4.65
N LYS A 265 1.19 -14.82 4.00
CA LYS A 265 1.35 -13.49 4.61
C LYS A 265 0.11 -12.98 5.33
N LEU A 266 -1.05 -13.50 4.96
CA LEU A 266 -2.35 -13.10 5.46
C LEU A 266 -2.92 -14.21 6.33
N ASN A 267 -3.61 -13.83 7.41
CA ASN A 267 -4.39 -14.76 8.20
C ASN A 267 -5.63 -15.20 7.44
N LYS A 268 -6.23 -16.34 7.83
CA LYS A 268 -7.42 -16.88 7.16
C LYS A 268 -8.59 -15.90 7.10
N TYR A 269 -8.78 -15.09 8.15
CA TYR A 269 -9.84 -14.08 8.22
C TYR A 269 -9.56 -12.83 7.35
N GLU A 270 -8.30 -12.61 6.94
CA GLU A 270 -7.91 -11.51 6.06
C GLU A 270 -8.08 -11.88 4.57
N LEU A 271 -8.30 -13.17 4.25
CA LEU A 271 -8.48 -13.61 2.87
C LEU A 271 -9.89 -13.21 2.36
N PRO A 272 -9.97 -12.50 1.21
CA PRO A 272 -11.25 -12.24 0.58
C PRO A 272 -11.96 -13.54 0.23
N HIS A 273 -13.20 -13.71 0.69
CA HIS A 273 -13.99 -14.90 0.39
C HIS A 273 -14.56 -14.87 -1.02
N LYS A 274 -14.70 -13.67 -1.60
CA LYS A 274 -15.22 -13.47 -2.95
C LYS A 274 -14.26 -12.61 -3.74
N ILE A 275 -13.79 -13.12 -4.87
CA ILE A 275 -12.97 -12.38 -5.83
C ILE A 275 -13.81 -12.15 -7.07
N CYS A 276 -14.06 -10.88 -7.39
CA CYS A 276 -14.90 -10.46 -8.50
C CYS A 276 -14.02 -9.79 -9.56
N ILE A 277 -14.02 -10.32 -10.77
CA ILE A 277 -13.30 -9.71 -11.89
C ILE A 277 -14.20 -8.65 -12.53
N VAL A 278 -13.69 -7.43 -12.68
CA VAL A 278 -14.38 -6.34 -13.37
C VAL A 278 -13.71 -6.05 -14.71
N SER A 279 -14.51 -5.87 -15.76
CA SER A 279 -13.98 -5.57 -17.09
C SER A 279 -13.69 -4.07 -17.33
N ASP A 280 -14.19 -3.21 -16.44
CA ASP A 280 -14.01 -1.76 -16.53
C ASP A 280 -12.55 -1.35 -16.27
N ILE A 281 -12.10 -0.32 -16.99
CA ILE A 281 -10.82 0.33 -16.70
C ILE A 281 -11.03 1.41 -15.65
N TRP A 282 -10.18 1.41 -14.63
CA TRP A 282 -10.18 2.45 -13.61
C TRP A 282 -9.18 3.54 -14.01
N THR A 283 -9.68 4.74 -14.28
CA THR A 283 -8.88 5.89 -14.69
C THR A 283 -9.26 7.12 -13.87
N PRO A 284 -8.44 8.18 -13.84
CA PRO A 284 -8.80 9.42 -13.17
C PRO A 284 -10.07 10.04 -13.76
N GLU A 285 -10.29 9.90 -15.07
CA GLU A 285 -11.48 10.41 -15.78
C GLU A 285 -12.76 9.66 -15.39
N SER A 286 -12.67 8.35 -15.11
CA SER A 286 -13.81 7.59 -14.60
C SER A 286 -14.13 7.92 -13.13
N GLY A 287 -13.26 8.68 -12.46
CA GLY A 287 -13.45 9.13 -11.08
C GLY A 287 -13.30 8.02 -10.04
N LEU A 288 -12.89 6.81 -10.44
CA LEU A 288 -12.68 5.65 -9.56
C LEU A 288 -11.31 5.68 -8.89
N ILE A 289 -10.33 6.34 -9.52
CA ILE A 289 -9.02 6.61 -8.95
C ILE A 289 -8.73 8.11 -8.97
N THR A 290 -7.82 8.57 -8.13
CA THR A 290 -7.29 9.95 -8.17
C THR A 290 -6.29 10.10 -9.32
N PRO A 291 -5.92 11.33 -9.71
CA PRO A 291 -4.81 11.57 -10.65
C PRO A 291 -3.47 10.95 -10.19
N SER A 292 -3.32 10.72 -8.89
CA SER A 292 -2.19 10.01 -8.27
C SER A 292 -2.39 8.49 -8.17
N ALA A 293 -3.32 7.92 -8.95
CA ALA A 293 -3.68 6.51 -8.99
C ALA A 293 -4.15 5.91 -7.65
N LYS A 294 -4.67 6.72 -6.73
CA LYS A 294 -5.22 6.24 -5.45
C LYS A 294 -6.68 5.84 -5.61
N ILE A 295 -7.05 4.74 -4.98
CA ILE A 295 -8.39 4.16 -5.05
C ILE A 295 -9.40 5.03 -4.28
N ARG A 296 -10.55 5.36 -4.91
CA ARG A 296 -11.66 6.07 -4.27
C ARG A 296 -12.74 5.08 -3.82
N ARG A 297 -12.48 4.37 -2.72
CA ARG A 297 -13.33 3.28 -2.19
C ARG A 297 -14.82 3.58 -2.11
N PRO A 298 -15.28 4.74 -1.58
CA PRO A 298 -16.72 5.00 -1.45
C PRO A 298 -17.45 5.00 -2.79
N ILE A 299 -16.78 5.48 -3.85
CA ILE A 299 -17.35 5.55 -5.20
C ILE A 299 -17.37 4.15 -5.83
N ILE A 300 -16.28 3.40 -5.67
CA ILE A 300 -16.19 2.01 -6.15
C ILE A 300 -17.24 1.13 -5.46
N ALA A 301 -17.40 1.26 -4.13
CA ALA A 301 -18.41 0.54 -3.38
C ALA A 301 -19.83 0.88 -3.85
N SER A 302 -20.08 2.14 -4.21
CA SER A 302 -21.36 2.58 -4.75
C SER A 302 -21.61 2.04 -6.17
N LYS A 303 -20.59 2.06 -7.04
CA LYS A 303 -20.70 1.59 -8.44
C LYS A 303 -20.87 0.07 -8.52
N TYR A 304 -20.11 -0.69 -7.74
CA TYR A 304 -20.09 -2.16 -7.78
C TYR A 304 -20.94 -2.80 -6.68
N LYS A 305 -21.97 -2.10 -6.20
CA LYS A 305 -22.86 -2.58 -5.13
C LYS A 305 -23.45 -3.97 -5.42
N ASN A 306 -23.73 -4.27 -6.69
CA ASN A 306 -24.26 -5.58 -7.13
C ASN A 306 -23.30 -6.75 -6.85
N PHE A 307 -21.99 -6.50 -6.80
CA PHE A 307 -21.00 -7.52 -6.46
C PHE A 307 -20.89 -7.73 -4.95
N LEU A 308 -21.29 -6.72 -4.17
CA LEU A 308 -21.23 -6.66 -2.71
C LEU A 308 -22.50 -7.15 -2.02
N SER A 309 -23.61 -7.27 -2.76
CA SER A 309 -24.87 -7.86 -2.28
C SER A 309 -24.82 -9.37 -2.18
#